data_AF-A0A3A4ZGY4-F1
#
_entry.id   AF-A0A3A4ZGY4-F1
#
_cell.length_a   1.000
_cell.length_b   1.000
_cell.length_c   1.000
_cell.angle_alpha   90.00
_cell.angle_beta   90.00
_cell.angle_gamma   90.00
#
_symmetry.space_group_name_H-M   'P 1'
#
loop_
_entity.id
_entity.type
_entity.pdbx_description
1 polymer ?
#
loop_
_entity_poly.entity_id
_entity_poly.type
_entity_poly.pdbx_seq_one_letter_code
_entity_poly.pdbx_strand_id
1 'polypeptide(L)'
;MNKNILKTAFVLSAIYLFSVTVKADDPVLSTSRKLNPYAIDQCSTSEVILDVQVRNEEAQAREKLDIALIMDHSYSMFEYGDDRMDEAQIAAVEFIDNLDPAYDYLALIRFSEDAETQKGLRNYYHSIKDTINNYYLDDFSGYTNISEAIEESIDELTSDESRDDAIKIAILLSDGGVNRPLNNGKEDIGYAKSKAMDSAENARDEDIIIYTIALNGPQNTDKELLEDIADITGGESFEADDLDELIDAYSDIASTLTNILGTNAEVYEKIRKEFNYVNGSAVPTPNQIKHNGDGTTELRWSFGGLEAGEHITVRYRISPDDSGNDQKIAVYPDSAIQFRDRWGGYQSYPFPQGELDVSVKDCSPDKDDDDDNDDDDDDNDNGDNDDDNDGDDNDNDTGLLSAFGTGGPFFPGDVAGESTQGYLSSGSEPTSFIGGLKNIFNGDVAGAGLCVDPRFWWLMFAVQAILHAIIYMILDRKFVSKRKLFYVGQILLTALAMYWFWKHYCPLWDVLVAMIIGWLATGLTIRKGKRLVATDPEQLGLLDN
;
A
#
# COMPACT_ATOMS: atom_id res chain seq x y z
N MET A 1 41.73 65.52 46.41
CA MET A 1 42.45 64.64 45.46
C MET A 1 41.91 63.24 45.72
N ASN A 2 41.31 62.48 44.80
CA ASN A 2 41.43 62.49 43.36
C ASN A 2 40.04 62.22 42.74
N LYS A 3 39.54 63.18 41.96
CA LYS A 3 38.48 62.99 40.97
C LYS A 3 39.10 62.18 39.82
N ASN A 4 38.36 61.24 39.21
CA ASN A 4 38.62 60.62 37.88
C ASN A 4 38.81 59.10 37.79
N ILE A 5 38.29 58.27 38.71
CA ILE A 5 38.12 56.82 38.43
C ILE A 5 36.73 56.33 38.86
N LEU A 6 35.70 57.14 38.62
CA LEU A 6 34.30 56.79 38.94
C LEU A 6 33.33 57.28 37.86
N LYS A 7 33.74 57.22 36.58
CA LYS A 7 32.94 57.69 35.42
C LYS A 7 32.95 56.74 34.22
N THR A 8 33.31 55.47 34.38
CA THR A 8 33.40 54.52 33.25
C THR A 8 32.93 53.12 33.62
N ALA A 9 31.77 53.00 34.30
CA ALA A 9 31.16 51.68 34.51
C ALA A 9 29.63 51.63 34.62
N PHE A 10 28.89 52.74 34.62
CA PHE A 10 27.45 52.69 34.93
C PHE A 10 26.61 53.71 34.13
N VAL A 11 26.75 53.71 32.81
CA VAL A 11 25.70 54.21 31.90
C VAL A 11 25.72 53.36 30.63
N LEU A 12 25.18 52.15 30.73
CA LEU A 12 24.67 51.36 29.60
C LEU A 12 23.59 50.43 30.15
N SER A 13 22.61 51.04 30.82
CA SER A 13 21.26 50.47 30.94
C SER A 13 20.58 50.66 29.58
N ALA A 14 21.12 49.99 28.55
CA ALA A 14 20.38 49.74 27.33
C ALA A 14 19.36 48.66 27.68
N ILE A 15 18.12 49.12 27.84
CA ILE A 15 16.93 48.31 27.79
C ILE A 15 17.00 47.52 26.48
N TYR A 16 17.55 46.31 26.53
CA TYR A 16 17.25 45.27 25.55
C TYR A 16 15.84 44.79 25.88
N LEU A 17 14.85 45.60 25.48
CA LEU A 17 13.58 45.04 25.07
C LEU A 17 13.92 44.13 23.90
N PHE A 18 14.12 42.85 24.18
CA PHE A 18 13.77 41.84 23.20
C PHE A 18 12.28 42.08 22.95
N SER A 19 11.98 42.82 21.90
CA SER A 19 10.78 42.54 21.13
C SER A 19 10.95 41.10 20.67
N VAL A 20 10.51 40.15 21.50
CA VAL A 20 10.06 38.87 20.98
C VAL A 20 8.82 39.27 20.18
N THR A 21 9.06 39.63 18.92
CA THR A 21 8.04 39.43 17.91
C THR A 21 7.82 37.93 17.98
N VAL A 22 6.77 37.51 18.68
CA VAL A 22 6.17 36.21 18.46
C VAL A 22 5.83 36.28 16.98
N LYS A 23 6.71 35.70 16.14
CA LYS A 23 6.35 35.38 14.77
C LYS A 23 5.12 34.50 14.98
N ALA A 24 3.94 34.97 14.60
CA ALA A 24 2.78 34.09 14.55
C ALA A 24 3.27 32.86 13.78
N ASP A 25 3.15 31.67 14.37
CA ASP A 25 3.48 30.44 13.66
C ASP A 25 2.71 30.50 12.34
N ASP A 26 3.45 30.45 11.23
CA ASP A 26 2.87 30.50 9.90
C ASP A 26 1.91 29.29 9.80
N PRO A 27 0.64 29.48 9.39
CA PRO A 27 -0.39 28.45 9.52
C PRO A 27 0.01 27.15 8.81
N VAL A 28 -0.31 26.01 9.44
CA VAL A 28 0.04 24.64 8.98
C VAL A 28 -0.50 24.35 7.59
N LEU A 29 -1.66 24.93 7.27
CA LEU A 29 -2.29 24.83 5.96
C LEU A 29 -2.83 26.19 5.51
N SER A 30 -3.11 26.29 4.21
CA SER A 30 -3.74 27.46 3.59
C SER A 30 -5.00 27.04 2.84
N THR A 31 -6.05 27.87 2.91
CA THR A 31 -7.33 27.64 2.27
C THR A 31 -7.60 28.70 1.21
N SER A 32 -8.27 28.33 0.13
CA SER A 32 -8.68 29.24 -0.92
C SER A 32 -10.08 28.91 -1.44
N ARG A 33 -10.77 29.94 -1.94
CA ARG A 33 -12.08 29.80 -2.57
C ARG A 33 -12.09 30.58 -3.88
N LYS A 34 -12.50 29.94 -4.97
CA LYS A 34 -12.63 30.56 -6.29
C LYS A 34 -14.02 30.30 -6.86
N LEU A 35 -14.52 31.24 -7.65
CA LEU A 35 -15.77 31.11 -8.40
C LEU A 35 -15.48 31.17 -9.89
N ASN A 36 -16.04 30.25 -10.66
CA ASN A 36 -15.84 30.15 -12.10
C ASN A 36 -17.17 29.87 -12.84
N PRO A 37 -17.74 30.87 -13.54
CA PRO A 37 -17.33 32.28 -13.56
C PRO A 37 -17.78 33.02 -12.30
N TYR A 38 -17.07 34.11 -11.93
CA TYR A 38 -17.41 34.96 -10.77
C TYR A 38 -18.58 35.92 -11.05
N ALA A 39 -19.00 36.03 -12.32
CA ALA A 39 -20.14 36.81 -12.77
C ALA A 39 -21.03 35.94 -13.65
N ILE A 40 -22.31 35.87 -13.31
CA ILE A 40 -23.33 35.05 -14.00
C ILE A 40 -24.63 35.83 -14.17
N ASP A 41 -25.52 35.34 -15.04
CA ASP A 41 -26.93 35.74 -15.01
C ASP A 41 -27.74 34.86 -14.04
N GLN A 42 -28.94 35.33 -13.68
CA GLN A 42 -29.82 34.63 -12.72
C GLN A 42 -30.22 33.21 -13.16
N CYS A 43 -30.06 32.87 -14.45
CA CYS A 43 -30.43 31.57 -15.02
C CYS A 43 -29.22 30.64 -15.21
N SER A 44 -28.03 31.09 -14.83
CA SER A 44 -26.77 30.39 -15.00
C SER A 44 -26.25 29.81 -13.67
N THR A 45 -25.26 28.94 -13.76
CA THR A 45 -24.59 28.37 -12.59
C THR A 45 -23.14 28.83 -12.52
N SER A 46 -22.62 29.01 -11.31
CA SER A 46 -21.19 29.20 -11.07
C SER A 46 -20.60 27.98 -10.38
N GLU A 47 -19.40 27.56 -10.79
CA GLU A 47 -18.63 26.54 -10.09
C GLU A 47 -17.85 27.19 -8.94
N VAL A 48 -18.03 26.67 -7.73
CA VAL A 48 -17.24 27.00 -6.55
C VAL A 48 -16.14 25.97 -6.39
N ILE A 49 -14.91 26.44 -6.25
CA ILE A 49 -13.70 25.62 -6.05
C ILE A 49 -13.13 25.98 -4.68
N LEU A 50 -13.09 24.99 -3.78
CA LEU A 50 -12.45 25.07 -2.47
C LEU A 50 -11.12 24.33 -2.56
N ASP A 51 -10.01 25.03 -2.33
CA ASP A 51 -8.67 24.44 -2.31
C ASP A 51 -8.10 24.50 -0.90
N VAL A 52 -7.49 23.41 -0.45
CA VAL A 52 -6.71 23.33 0.79
C VAL A 52 -5.31 22.85 0.41
N GLN A 53 -4.30 23.65 0.78
CA GLN A 53 -2.90 23.30 0.59
C GLN A 53 -2.23 23.14 1.94
N VAL A 54 -1.78 21.92 2.23
CA VAL A 54 -1.03 21.59 3.44
C VAL A 54 0.46 21.86 3.20
N ARG A 55 1.15 22.40 4.21
CA ARG A 55 2.59 22.68 4.10
C ARG A 55 3.40 21.39 4.20
N ASN A 56 4.46 21.31 3.40
CA ASN A 56 5.36 20.15 3.35
C ASN A 56 6.45 20.22 4.46
N GLU A 57 6.66 21.38 5.09
CA GLU A 57 7.84 21.62 5.95
C GLU A 57 7.74 21.14 7.41
N GLU A 58 6.58 20.63 7.87
CA GLU A 58 6.34 20.32 9.30
C GLU A 58 6.41 18.84 9.72
N ALA A 59 6.76 17.89 8.84
CA ALA A 59 6.96 16.49 9.21
C ALA A 59 8.29 16.23 9.98
N GLN A 60 8.64 17.05 10.98
CA GLN A 60 9.85 16.88 11.80
C GLN A 60 9.62 16.16 13.14
N ALA A 61 8.37 15.89 13.53
CA ALA A 61 8.09 15.00 14.65
C ALA A 61 7.29 13.81 14.12
N ARG A 62 7.88 12.62 14.17
CA ARG A 62 7.20 11.36 13.88
C ARG A 62 6.05 11.21 14.87
N GLU A 63 4.84 10.98 14.37
CA GLU A 63 3.66 10.82 15.22
C GLU A 63 3.68 9.48 15.95
N LYS A 64 3.00 9.41 17.09
CA LYS A 64 2.73 8.13 17.75
C LYS A 64 1.61 7.43 17.01
N LEU A 65 1.80 6.15 16.71
CA LEU A 65 0.83 5.36 15.96
C LEU A 65 0.39 4.17 16.79
N ASP A 66 -0.91 3.97 16.95
CA ASP A 66 -1.47 2.69 17.39
C ASP A 66 -2.04 2.00 16.16
N ILE A 67 -1.43 0.88 15.79
CA ILE A 67 -1.66 0.19 14.54
C ILE A 67 -2.29 -1.18 14.84
N ALA A 68 -3.45 -1.47 14.27
CA ALA A 68 -4.03 -2.80 14.22
C ALA A 68 -3.72 -3.43 12.86
N LEU A 69 -2.83 -4.43 12.84
CA LEU A 69 -2.57 -5.23 11.64
C LEU A 69 -3.59 -6.36 11.59
N ILE A 70 -4.50 -6.30 10.62
CA ILE A 70 -5.62 -7.22 10.45
C ILE A 70 -5.31 -8.15 9.27
N MET A 71 -5.13 -9.44 9.55
CA MET A 71 -4.76 -10.43 8.55
C MET A 71 -5.88 -11.45 8.32
N ASP A 72 -6.32 -11.56 7.08
CA ASP A 72 -7.22 -12.62 6.62
C ASP A 72 -6.54 -13.99 6.74
N HIS A 73 -7.22 -14.91 7.43
CA HIS A 73 -6.79 -16.30 7.67
C HIS A 73 -7.83 -17.30 7.14
N SER A 74 -8.65 -16.87 6.17
CA SER A 74 -9.57 -17.74 5.46
C SER A 74 -8.84 -18.79 4.62
N TYR A 75 -9.54 -19.87 4.26
CA TYR A 75 -8.99 -20.99 3.51
C TYR A 75 -8.40 -20.57 2.15
N SER A 76 -8.95 -19.55 1.48
CA SER A 76 -8.46 -19.05 0.19
C SER A 76 -7.03 -18.52 0.28
N MET A 77 -6.62 -17.99 1.43
CA MET A 77 -5.25 -17.57 1.71
C MET A 77 -4.24 -18.74 1.74
N PHE A 78 -4.72 -19.97 1.93
CA PHE A 78 -3.93 -21.19 2.02
C PHE A 78 -4.11 -22.13 0.82
N GLU A 79 -4.87 -21.72 -0.20
CA GLU A 79 -5.17 -22.61 -1.32
C GLU A 79 -3.88 -23.06 -2.05
N TYR A 80 -3.81 -24.35 -2.36
CA TYR A 80 -2.59 -25.01 -2.80
C TYR A 80 -2.15 -24.51 -4.19
N GLY A 81 -1.07 -23.75 -4.24
CA GLY A 81 -0.44 -23.31 -5.49
C GLY A 81 -0.10 -21.84 -5.55
N ASP A 82 -0.66 -21.02 -4.64
CA ASP A 82 -0.63 -19.56 -4.78
C ASP A 82 0.25 -18.86 -3.74
N ASP A 83 0.88 -19.59 -2.79
CA ASP A 83 1.81 -19.08 -1.76
C ASP A 83 1.33 -17.81 -0.99
N ARG A 84 0.05 -17.39 -1.11
CA ARG A 84 -0.51 -16.12 -0.61
C ARG A 84 -0.24 -15.85 0.86
N MET A 85 -0.56 -16.80 1.73
CA MET A 85 -0.26 -16.66 3.16
C MET A 85 1.25 -16.63 3.43
N ASP A 86 2.06 -17.44 2.74
CA ASP A 86 3.53 -17.41 2.88
C ASP A 86 4.05 -16.00 2.52
N GLU A 87 3.52 -15.38 1.47
CA GLU A 87 3.87 -14.03 1.01
C GLU A 87 3.38 -12.95 1.99
N ALA A 88 2.12 -13.04 2.43
CA ALA A 88 1.53 -12.17 3.43
C ALA A 88 2.32 -12.16 4.75
N GLN A 89 2.76 -13.32 5.22
CA GLN A 89 3.59 -13.43 6.42
C GLN A 89 4.93 -12.72 6.24
N ILE A 90 5.60 -12.90 5.09
CA ILE A 90 6.89 -12.28 4.81
C ILE A 90 6.76 -10.76 4.78
N ALA A 91 5.79 -10.25 4.02
CA ALA A 91 5.58 -8.81 3.86
C ALA A 91 5.15 -8.14 5.17
N ALA A 92 4.25 -8.77 5.94
CA ALA A 92 3.85 -8.28 7.25
C ALA A 92 5.05 -8.22 8.23
N VAL A 93 5.91 -9.25 8.24
CA VAL A 93 7.13 -9.24 9.07
C VAL A 93 8.09 -8.12 8.67
N GLU A 94 8.24 -7.86 7.37
CA GLU A 94 9.07 -6.77 6.86
C GLU A 94 8.51 -5.39 7.23
N PHE A 95 7.19 -5.20 7.11
CA PHE A 95 6.49 -4.00 7.61
C PHE A 95 6.79 -3.76 9.09
N ILE A 96 6.65 -4.80 9.92
CA ILE A 96 6.92 -4.73 11.36
C ILE A 96 8.36 -4.37 11.67
N ASP A 97 9.33 -4.83 10.87
CA ASP A 97 10.74 -4.51 11.04
C ASP A 97 11.07 -3.04 10.74
N ASN A 98 10.19 -2.32 10.05
CA ASN A 98 10.32 -0.90 9.75
C ASN A 98 9.62 0.02 10.78
N LEU A 99 8.85 -0.54 11.72
CA LEU A 99 8.22 0.23 12.80
C LEU A 99 9.25 0.70 13.84
N ASP A 100 9.01 1.88 14.41
CA ASP A 100 9.84 2.44 15.49
C ASP A 100 9.17 2.17 16.85
N PRO A 101 9.74 1.32 17.71
CA PRO A 101 9.15 0.98 19.01
C PRO A 101 9.07 2.16 20.00
N ALA A 102 9.71 3.29 19.71
CA ALA A 102 9.54 4.51 20.51
C ALA A 102 8.21 5.22 20.21
N TYR A 103 7.61 4.97 19.05
CA TYR A 103 6.46 5.72 18.52
C TYR A 103 5.28 4.81 18.17
N ASP A 104 5.53 3.58 17.70
CA ASP A 104 4.49 2.71 17.14
C ASP A 104 4.14 1.58 18.09
N TYR A 105 2.87 1.46 18.42
CA TYR A 105 2.31 0.29 19.06
C TYR A 105 1.56 -0.50 18.01
N LEU A 106 1.73 -1.82 18.04
CA LEU A 106 1.14 -2.72 17.07
C LEU A 106 0.31 -3.77 17.79
N ALA A 107 -0.93 -3.95 17.34
CA ALA A 107 -1.78 -5.09 17.61
C ALA A 107 -1.85 -5.98 16.37
N LEU A 108 -2.10 -7.27 16.59
CA LEU A 108 -2.30 -8.26 15.55
C LEU A 108 -3.69 -8.87 15.71
N ILE A 109 -4.50 -8.69 14.69
CA ILE A 109 -5.84 -9.25 14.58
C ILE A 109 -5.83 -10.25 13.44
N ARG A 110 -6.47 -11.38 13.69
CA ARG A 110 -6.65 -12.46 12.71
C ARG A 110 -8.13 -12.68 12.54
N PHE A 111 -8.60 -12.88 11.32
CA PHE A 111 -10.01 -13.18 11.09
C PHE A 111 -10.23 -14.27 10.03
N SER A 112 -11.34 -14.99 10.17
CA SER A 112 -11.90 -15.84 9.12
C SER A 112 -13.43 -15.87 9.25
N GLU A 113 -14.01 -16.86 9.94
CA GLU A 113 -15.44 -16.84 10.32
C GLU A 113 -15.71 -15.81 11.42
N ASP A 114 -14.84 -15.80 12.42
CA ASP A 114 -14.81 -14.84 13.52
C ASP A 114 -13.49 -14.05 13.47
N ALA A 115 -13.41 -12.93 14.18
CA ALA A 115 -12.18 -12.16 14.36
C ALA A 115 -11.66 -12.25 15.80
N GLU A 116 -10.34 -12.25 15.97
CA GLU A 116 -9.69 -12.38 17.26
C GLU A 116 -8.40 -11.57 17.33
N THR A 117 -8.24 -10.75 18.38
CA THR A 117 -6.95 -10.15 18.74
C THR A 117 -5.97 -11.23 19.21
N GLN A 118 -5.00 -11.54 18.36
CA GLN A 118 -3.93 -12.50 18.67
C GLN A 118 -2.90 -11.88 19.63
N LYS A 119 -2.64 -10.58 19.48
CA LYS A 119 -1.76 -9.79 20.33
C LYS A 119 -2.31 -8.37 20.39
N GLY A 120 -2.67 -7.90 21.58
CA GLY A 120 -3.01 -6.48 21.77
C GLY A 120 -1.81 -5.55 21.63
N LEU A 121 -2.07 -4.24 21.58
CA LEU A 121 -1.15 -3.14 21.34
C LEU A 121 0.11 -3.25 22.19
N ARG A 122 1.26 -3.21 21.52
CA ARG A 122 2.59 -3.24 22.16
C ARG A 122 3.68 -2.69 21.25
N ASN A 123 4.77 -2.24 21.84
CA ASN A 123 5.98 -1.81 21.13
C ASN A 123 7.12 -2.83 21.14
N TYR A 124 6.85 -4.08 21.48
CA TYR A 124 7.81 -5.19 21.39
C TYR A 124 7.31 -6.25 20.42
N TYR A 125 7.79 -6.18 19.19
CA TYR A 125 7.15 -6.91 18.08
C TYR A 125 7.57 -8.38 17.94
N HIS A 126 8.54 -8.85 18.73
CA HIS A 126 9.02 -10.24 18.59
C HIS A 126 7.89 -11.27 18.75
N SER A 127 7.01 -11.09 19.74
CA SER A 127 5.87 -12.00 19.94
C SER A 127 4.83 -11.92 18.82
N ILE A 128 4.72 -10.77 18.13
CA ILE A 128 3.80 -10.59 17.02
C ILE A 128 4.34 -11.33 15.80
N LYS A 129 5.61 -11.09 15.46
CA LYS A 129 6.30 -11.80 14.36
C LYS A 129 6.30 -13.31 14.55
N ASP A 130 6.52 -13.78 15.79
CA ASP A 130 6.46 -15.21 16.09
C ASP A 130 5.04 -15.77 15.87
N THR A 131 3.98 -15.03 16.23
CA THR A 131 2.61 -15.45 15.94
C THR A 131 2.33 -15.48 14.44
N ILE A 132 2.66 -14.42 13.69
CA ILE A 132 2.48 -14.36 12.23
C ILE A 132 3.16 -15.56 11.57
N ASN A 133 4.44 -15.83 11.88
CA ASN A 133 5.20 -16.93 11.29
C ASN A 133 4.61 -18.32 11.57
N ASN A 134 3.72 -18.47 12.55
CA ASN A 134 3.11 -19.76 12.92
C ASN A 134 1.68 -19.95 12.39
N TYR A 135 1.12 -19.02 11.62
CA TYR A 135 -0.26 -19.12 11.10
C TYR A 135 -0.58 -20.39 10.31
N TYR A 136 0.41 -21.05 9.71
CA TYR A 136 0.22 -22.34 9.03
C TYR A 136 -0.07 -23.52 9.98
N LEU A 137 0.09 -23.33 11.29
CA LEU A 137 -0.20 -24.32 12.32
C LEU A 137 -1.63 -24.21 12.86
N ASP A 138 -2.30 -23.09 12.60
CA ASP A 138 -3.62 -22.80 13.15
C ASP A 138 -4.73 -23.31 12.22
N ASP A 139 -5.88 -23.65 12.81
CA ASP A 139 -7.07 -24.02 12.05
C ASP A 139 -7.57 -22.79 11.27
N PHE A 140 -7.95 -23.02 10.01
CA PHE A 140 -8.55 -22.03 9.11
C PHE A 140 -10.00 -22.43 8.78
N SER A 141 -10.82 -21.44 8.42
CA SER A 141 -12.20 -21.65 7.97
C SER A 141 -12.38 -21.20 6.52
N GLY A 142 -13.40 -21.71 5.83
CA GLY A 142 -13.74 -21.26 4.47
C GLY A 142 -14.49 -19.93 4.43
N TYR A 143 -14.41 -19.13 5.49
CA TYR A 143 -15.23 -17.96 5.70
C TYR A 143 -14.38 -16.71 5.88
N THR A 144 -14.96 -15.58 5.48
CA THR A 144 -14.29 -14.27 5.45
C THR A 144 -15.25 -13.22 6.01
N ASN A 145 -14.98 -12.77 7.24
CA ASN A 145 -15.81 -11.85 8.01
C ASN A 145 -15.10 -10.50 8.23
N ILE A 146 -15.10 -9.66 7.19
CA ILE A 146 -14.44 -8.35 7.21
C ILE A 146 -15.07 -7.41 8.25
N SER A 147 -16.40 -7.46 8.41
CA SER A 147 -17.11 -6.61 9.39
C SER A 147 -16.59 -6.84 10.81
N GLU A 148 -16.56 -8.10 11.26
CA GLU A 148 -16.08 -8.41 12.62
C GLU A 148 -14.59 -8.12 12.80
N ALA A 149 -13.79 -8.25 11.74
CA ALA A 149 -12.38 -7.88 11.77
C ALA A 149 -12.16 -6.38 11.99
N ILE A 150 -13.00 -5.54 11.38
CA ILE A 150 -12.99 -4.10 11.60
C ILE A 150 -13.47 -3.78 13.02
N GLU A 151 -14.57 -4.36 13.49
CA GLU A 151 -15.06 -4.14 14.87
C GLU A 151 -14.03 -4.55 15.93
N GLU A 152 -13.36 -5.69 15.77
CA GLU A 152 -12.29 -6.13 16.68
C GLU A 152 -11.12 -5.13 16.69
N SER A 153 -10.84 -4.48 15.55
CA SER A 153 -9.83 -3.43 15.47
C SER A 153 -10.24 -2.15 16.18
N ILE A 154 -11.53 -1.79 16.12
CA ILE A 154 -12.09 -0.66 16.87
C ILE A 154 -11.96 -0.94 18.36
N ASP A 155 -12.38 -2.13 18.82
CA ASP A 155 -12.30 -2.53 20.22
C ASP A 155 -10.87 -2.46 20.77
N GLU A 156 -9.88 -2.93 20.01
CA GLU A 156 -8.47 -2.87 20.41
C GLU A 156 -7.90 -1.44 20.36
N LEU A 157 -8.21 -0.67 19.31
CA LEU A 157 -7.73 0.71 19.13
C LEU A 157 -8.43 1.74 20.02
N THR A 158 -9.51 1.35 20.70
CA THR A 158 -10.21 2.16 21.71
C THR A 158 -10.07 1.60 23.13
N SER A 159 -9.27 0.53 23.30
CA SER A 159 -9.03 -0.12 24.58
C SER A 159 -8.22 0.74 25.55
N ASP A 160 -8.13 0.31 26.82
CA ASP A 160 -7.28 0.95 27.84
C ASP A 160 -5.76 0.91 27.51
N GLU A 161 -5.34 0.03 26.59
CA GLU A 161 -3.95 -0.06 26.11
C GLU A 161 -3.66 0.95 24.98
N SER A 162 -4.72 1.53 24.42
CA SER A 162 -4.66 2.58 23.41
C SER A 162 -4.19 3.91 24.00
N ARG A 163 -3.40 4.67 23.25
CA ARG A 163 -2.81 5.94 23.68
C ARG A 163 -3.63 7.12 23.16
N ASP A 164 -4.21 7.94 24.04
CA ASP A 164 -5.00 9.12 23.64
C ASP A 164 -4.27 10.09 22.68
N ASP A 165 -2.94 10.11 22.72
CA ASP A 165 -2.08 10.96 21.89
C ASP A 165 -1.48 10.26 20.67
N ALA A 166 -2.00 9.09 20.29
CA ALA A 166 -1.59 8.35 19.11
C ALA A 166 -2.68 8.33 18.03
N ILE A 167 -2.26 8.44 16.78
CA ILE A 167 -3.12 8.24 15.60
C ILE A 167 -3.51 6.76 15.54
N LYS A 168 -4.79 6.48 15.31
CA LYS A 168 -5.34 5.12 15.25
C LYS A 168 -5.45 4.65 13.82
N ILE A 169 -4.83 3.51 13.53
CA ILE A 169 -4.72 3.00 12.18
C ILE A 169 -5.01 1.52 12.17
N ALA A 170 -5.88 1.08 11.27
CA ALA A 170 -6.05 -0.32 10.94
C ALA A 170 -5.48 -0.59 9.54
N ILE A 171 -4.78 -1.70 9.38
CA ILE A 171 -4.28 -2.16 8.08
C ILE A 171 -4.91 -3.53 7.82
N LEU A 172 -5.87 -3.57 6.90
CA LEU A 172 -6.64 -4.75 6.54
C LEU A 172 -6.12 -5.40 5.27
N LEU A 173 -5.56 -6.60 5.40
CA LEU A 173 -5.16 -7.44 4.26
C LEU A 173 -6.18 -8.56 4.06
N SER A 174 -6.74 -8.68 2.85
CA SER A 174 -7.65 -9.78 2.46
C SER A 174 -7.52 -10.16 0.99
N ASP A 175 -7.72 -11.43 0.68
CA ASP A 175 -7.80 -11.94 -0.70
C ASP A 175 -9.22 -11.97 -1.27
N GLY A 176 -10.19 -11.44 -0.50
CA GLY A 176 -11.60 -11.31 -0.86
C GLY A 176 -12.44 -12.52 -0.46
N GLY A 177 -13.63 -12.64 -1.05
CA GLY A 177 -14.57 -13.72 -0.78
C GLY A 177 -15.44 -13.51 0.47
N VAL A 178 -15.74 -12.26 0.83
CA VAL A 178 -16.56 -11.90 2.00
C VAL A 178 -17.89 -12.66 1.99
N ASN A 179 -18.13 -13.43 3.04
CA ASN A 179 -19.31 -14.31 3.14
C ASN A 179 -19.87 -14.42 4.57
N ARG A 180 -19.39 -13.56 5.45
CA ARG A 180 -19.85 -13.35 6.83
C ARG A 180 -19.98 -11.86 7.14
N PRO A 181 -20.88 -11.47 8.05
CA PRO A 181 -21.77 -12.32 8.86
C PRO A 181 -22.98 -12.89 8.09
N LEU A 182 -23.67 -13.87 8.70
CA LEU A 182 -24.89 -14.46 8.14
C LEU A 182 -26.10 -13.55 8.32
N ASN A 183 -26.95 -13.46 7.29
CA ASN A 183 -28.26 -12.81 7.38
C ASN A 183 -29.33 -13.82 7.84
N ASN A 184 -29.79 -13.70 9.08
CA ASN A 184 -30.79 -14.61 9.67
C ASN A 184 -30.41 -16.11 9.54
N GLY A 185 -29.14 -16.42 9.74
CA GLY A 185 -28.58 -17.78 9.67
C GLY A 185 -28.36 -18.32 8.25
N LYS A 186 -28.39 -17.44 7.24
CA LYS A 186 -28.08 -17.79 5.84
C LYS A 186 -26.99 -16.88 5.29
N GLU A 187 -26.17 -17.43 4.41
CA GLU A 187 -25.17 -16.65 3.68
C GLU A 187 -25.87 -15.67 2.74
N ASP A 188 -25.41 -14.43 2.76
CA ASP A 188 -25.91 -13.33 1.95
C ASP A 188 -24.75 -12.33 1.77
N ILE A 189 -24.12 -12.40 0.59
CA ILE A 189 -22.93 -11.60 0.28
C ILE A 189 -23.25 -10.10 0.33
N GLY A 190 -24.42 -9.69 -0.16
CA GLY A 190 -24.82 -8.28 -0.13
C GLY A 190 -24.99 -7.75 1.29
N TYR A 191 -25.55 -8.58 2.18
CA TYR A 191 -25.63 -8.27 3.61
C TYR A 191 -24.25 -8.20 4.26
N ALA A 192 -23.37 -9.16 3.98
CA ALA A 192 -22.01 -9.20 4.51
C ALA A 192 -21.20 -7.95 4.12
N LYS A 193 -21.26 -7.54 2.84
CA LYS A 193 -20.66 -6.29 2.33
C LYS A 193 -21.21 -5.06 3.04
N SER A 194 -22.53 -4.95 3.16
CA SER A 194 -23.17 -3.85 3.88
C SER A 194 -22.73 -3.78 5.34
N LYS A 195 -22.48 -4.92 5.99
CA LYS A 195 -21.97 -4.95 7.36
C LYS A 195 -20.52 -4.50 7.48
N ALA A 196 -19.68 -4.85 6.52
CA ALA A 196 -18.31 -4.31 6.49
C ALA A 196 -18.29 -2.79 6.30
N MET A 197 -19.19 -2.23 5.48
CA MET A 197 -19.35 -0.78 5.33
C MET A 197 -19.87 -0.11 6.62
N ASP A 198 -20.89 -0.69 7.28
CA ASP A 198 -21.37 -0.20 8.58
C ASP A 198 -20.21 -0.14 9.61
N SER A 199 -19.35 -1.17 9.65
CA SER A 199 -18.18 -1.21 10.54
C SER A 199 -17.11 -0.19 10.18
N ALA A 200 -16.90 0.09 8.90
CA ALA A 200 -16.01 1.17 8.47
C ALA A 200 -16.54 2.56 8.90
N GLU A 201 -17.86 2.77 8.87
CA GLU A 201 -18.48 3.99 9.42
C GLU A 201 -18.25 4.11 10.93
N ASN A 202 -18.37 3.00 11.67
CA ASN A 202 -18.06 2.98 13.11
C ASN A 202 -16.58 3.33 13.38
N ALA A 203 -15.65 2.78 12.59
CA ALA A 203 -14.22 3.08 12.72
C ALA A 203 -13.93 4.57 12.48
N ARG A 204 -14.53 5.16 11.44
CA ARG A 204 -14.44 6.60 11.17
C ARG A 204 -14.96 7.43 12.36
N ASP A 205 -16.09 7.03 12.94
CA ASP A 205 -16.71 7.75 14.06
C ASP A 205 -15.83 7.70 15.34
N GLU A 206 -14.92 6.73 15.44
CA GLU A 206 -13.90 6.59 16.50
C GLU A 206 -12.52 7.13 16.08
N ASP A 207 -12.45 7.95 15.02
CA ASP A 207 -11.22 8.61 14.55
C ASP A 207 -10.13 7.62 14.05
N ILE A 208 -10.54 6.43 13.57
CA ILE A 208 -9.66 5.36 13.05
C ILE A 208 -9.57 5.41 11.52
N ILE A 209 -8.35 5.42 10.98
CA ILE A 209 -8.07 5.35 9.54
C ILE A 209 -7.81 3.89 9.14
N ILE A 210 -8.51 3.39 8.13
CA ILE A 210 -8.32 2.02 7.61
C ILE A 210 -7.61 2.08 6.26
N TYR A 211 -6.41 1.51 6.20
CA TYR A 211 -5.75 1.16 4.94
C TYR A 211 -6.10 -0.27 4.57
N THR A 212 -6.36 -0.53 3.30
CA THR A 212 -6.67 -1.87 2.82
C THR A 212 -5.66 -2.36 1.81
N ILE A 213 -5.39 -3.67 1.80
CA ILE A 213 -4.59 -4.33 0.78
C ILE A 213 -5.42 -5.47 0.21
N ALA A 214 -5.79 -5.33 -1.07
CA ALA A 214 -6.46 -6.35 -1.85
C ALA A 214 -5.43 -7.32 -2.42
N LEU A 215 -5.31 -8.50 -1.81
CA LEU A 215 -4.44 -9.57 -2.30
C LEU A 215 -5.09 -10.29 -3.49
N ASN A 216 -4.30 -10.72 -4.47
CA ASN A 216 -4.70 -11.10 -5.84
C ASN A 216 -5.17 -9.94 -6.72
N GLY A 217 -4.81 -8.71 -6.35
CA GLY A 217 -5.00 -7.50 -7.13
C GLY A 217 -6.31 -7.47 -7.95
N PRO A 218 -6.26 -7.45 -9.30
CA PRO A 218 -7.47 -7.35 -10.13
C PRO A 218 -8.44 -8.54 -10.04
N GLN A 219 -8.01 -9.68 -9.50
CA GLN A 219 -8.85 -10.88 -9.35
C GLN A 219 -9.52 -10.95 -7.97
N ASN A 220 -9.20 -10.05 -7.05
CA ASN A 220 -9.87 -9.96 -5.77
C ASN A 220 -11.34 -9.57 -5.96
N THR A 221 -12.26 -10.43 -5.53
CA THR A 221 -13.71 -10.23 -5.76
C THR A 221 -14.32 -9.12 -4.91
N ASP A 222 -13.59 -8.65 -3.90
CA ASP A 222 -14.01 -7.60 -2.98
C ASP A 222 -13.14 -6.36 -3.04
N LYS A 223 -12.37 -6.19 -4.11
CA LYS A 223 -11.56 -4.98 -4.35
C LYS A 223 -12.36 -3.69 -4.15
N GLU A 224 -13.51 -3.55 -4.80
CA GLU A 224 -14.40 -2.38 -4.67
C GLU A 224 -14.86 -2.17 -3.22
N LEU A 225 -15.13 -3.25 -2.47
CA LEU A 225 -15.49 -3.15 -1.06
C LEU A 225 -14.31 -2.63 -0.21
N LEU A 226 -13.10 -3.13 -0.46
CA LEU A 226 -11.90 -2.69 0.26
C LEU A 226 -11.58 -1.22 -0.04
N GLU A 227 -11.71 -0.81 -1.31
CA GLU A 227 -11.67 0.60 -1.72
C GLU A 227 -12.69 1.44 -0.97
N ASP A 228 -13.97 1.03 -0.94
CA ASP A 228 -15.02 1.74 -0.21
C ASP A 228 -14.71 1.84 1.31
N ILE A 229 -14.18 0.79 1.93
CA ILE A 229 -13.81 0.79 3.36
C ILE A 229 -12.69 1.80 3.65
N ALA A 230 -11.65 1.82 2.82
CA ALA A 230 -10.57 2.77 2.94
C ALA A 230 -11.10 4.21 2.76
N ASP A 231 -11.88 4.45 1.71
CA ASP A 231 -12.47 5.75 1.40
C ASP A 231 -13.38 6.28 2.52
N ILE A 232 -14.19 5.42 3.15
CA ILE A 232 -15.09 5.81 4.26
C ILE A 232 -14.29 6.39 5.43
N THR A 233 -13.12 5.84 5.71
CA THR A 233 -12.26 6.24 6.84
C THR A 233 -11.17 7.25 6.43
N GLY A 234 -11.08 7.57 5.13
CA GLY A 234 -10.04 8.40 4.54
C GLY A 234 -8.64 7.80 4.63
N GLY A 235 -8.54 6.47 4.54
CA GLY A 235 -7.32 5.77 4.22
C GLY A 235 -7.18 5.55 2.72
N GLU A 236 -6.21 4.73 2.32
CA GLU A 236 -5.99 4.35 0.93
C GLU A 236 -6.06 2.83 0.76
N SER A 237 -6.52 2.41 -0.43
CA SER A 237 -6.55 1.00 -0.83
C SER A 237 -5.41 0.68 -1.78
N PHE A 238 -4.73 -0.42 -1.53
CA PHE A 238 -3.62 -0.95 -2.31
C PHE A 238 -3.97 -2.30 -2.90
N GLU A 239 -3.27 -2.67 -3.97
CA GLU A 239 -3.39 -3.97 -4.62
C GLU A 239 -2.04 -4.66 -4.62
N ALA A 240 -2.06 -5.98 -4.47
CA ALA A 240 -0.87 -6.80 -4.64
C ALA A 240 -1.23 -8.15 -5.27
N ASP A 241 -0.54 -8.49 -6.36
CA ASP A 241 -0.63 -9.79 -7.03
C ASP A 241 0.48 -10.76 -6.60
N ASP A 242 1.58 -10.25 -6.03
CA ASP A 242 2.71 -11.06 -5.54
C ASP A 242 3.42 -10.43 -4.34
N LEU A 243 4.43 -11.14 -3.81
CA LEU A 243 5.23 -10.71 -2.67
C LEU A 243 5.89 -9.32 -2.85
N ASP A 244 6.45 -9.03 -4.04
CA ASP A 244 7.18 -7.78 -4.24
C ASP A 244 6.18 -6.61 -4.20
N GLU A 245 5.01 -6.75 -4.85
CA GLU A 245 3.94 -5.75 -4.78
C GLU A 245 3.34 -5.60 -3.37
N LEU A 246 3.23 -6.70 -2.62
CA LEU A 246 2.75 -6.65 -1.24
C LEU A 246 3.72 -5.92 -0.31
N ILE A 247 5.03 -6.11 -0.49
CA ILE A 247 6.06 -5.35 0.23
C ILE A 247 5.98 -3.87 -0.14
N ASP A 248 5.81 -3.54 -1.42
CA ASP A 248 5.66 -2.18 -1.90
C ASP A 248 4.41 -1.51 -1.28
N ALA A 249 3.26 -2.20 -1.24
CA ALA A 249 2.04 -1.71 -0.60
C ALA A 249 2.24 -1.38 0.88
N TYR A 250 2.86 -2.28 1.66
CA TYR A 250 3.18 -2.00 3.07
C TYR A 250 4.19 -0.86 3.23
N SER A 251 5.14 -0.72 2.31
CA SER A 251 6.12 0.38 2.33
C SER A 251 5.45 1.72 2.05
N ASP A 252 4.52 1.77 1.10
CA ASP A 252 3.75 2.97 0.77
C ASP A 252 2.87 3.38 1.95
N ILE A 253 2.15 2.42 2.57
CA ILE A 253 1.41 2.66 3.82
C ILE A 253 2.35 3.25 4.87
N ALA A 254 3.48 2.61 5.17
CA ALA A 254 4.43 3.09 6.19
C ALA A 254 4.95 4.51 5.90
N SER A 255 5.19 4.84 4.62
CA SER A 255 5.55 6.19 4.19
C SER A 255 4.44 7.18 4.49
N THR A 256 3.20 6.85 4.13
CA THR A 256 2.02 7.65 4.44
C THR A 256 1.89 7.91 5.95
N LEU A 257 2.04 6.86 6.78
CA LEU A 257 1.93 7.00 8.24
C LEU A 257 2.93 7.99 8.84
N THR A 258 4.11 8.13 8.22
CA THR A 258 5.13 9.09 8.71
C THR A 258 4.86 10.55 8.33
N ASN A 259 3.90 10.80 7.45
CA ASN A 259 3.57 12.14 6.93
C ASN A 259 2.22 12.68 7.41
N ILE A 260 1.45 11.91 8.19
CA ILE A 260 0.17 12.36 8.73
C ILE A 260 0.37 13.50 9.74
N LEU A 261 -0.34 14.61 9.52
CA LEU A 261 -0.35 15.82 10.35
C LEU A 261 -1.58 15.92 11.26
N GLY A 262 -2.66 15.20 10.93
CA GLY A 262 -3.90 15.19 11.69
C GLY A 262 -4.90 14.15 11.18
N THR A 263 -5.97 13.93 11.93
CA THR A 263 -7.03 12.97 11.62
C THR A 263 -8.40 13.65 11.50
N ASN A 264 -9.37 12.96 10.90
CA ASN A 264 -10.71 13.45 10.60
C ASN A 264 -10.73 14.82 9.94
N ALA A 265 -9.93 14.96 8.89
CA ALA A 265 -10.03 16.07 7.98
C ALA A 265 -11.43 16.10 7.36
N GLU A 266 -12.18 17.15 7.65
CA GLU A 266 -13.49 17.39 7.08
C GLU A 266 -13.55 18.78 6.45
N VAL A 267 -13.93 18.83 5.17
CA VAL A 267 -14.33 20.09 4.52
C VAL A 267 -15.81 20.29 4.77
N TYR A 268 -16.14 21.41 5.41
CA TYR A 268 -17.51 21.82 5.67
C TYR A 268 -17.83 23.12 4.91
N GLU A 269 -18.89 23.09 4.11
CA GLU A 269 -19.38 24.24 3.36
C GLU A 269 -20.83 24.57 3.72
N LYS A 270 -21.06 25.82 4.14
CA LYS A 270 -22.41 26.33 4.42
C LYS A 270 -22.83 27.38 3.39
N ILE A 271 -23.64 26.93 2.44
CA ILE A 271 -24.18 27.75 1.36
C ILE A 271 -25.33 28.61 1.90
N ARG A 272 -25.28 29.90 1.59
CA ARG A 272 -26.33 30.85 1.96
C ARG A 272 -27.64 30.59 1.22
N LYS A 273 -28.75 30.97 1.86
CA LYS A 273 -30.13 30.75 1.38
C LYS A 273 -30.48 31.43 0.04
N GLU A 274 -29.67 32.37 -0.42
CA GLU A 274 -29.83 33.04 -1.71
C GLU A 274 -29.29 32.21 -2.88
N PHE A 275 -28.69 31.05 -2.60
CA PHE A 275 -28.11 30.16 -3.59
C PHE A 275 -28.60 28.73 -3.37
N ASN A 276 -28.93 28.06 -4.47
CA ASN A 276 -29.22 26.64 -4.49
C ASN A 276 -27.99 25.85 -4.89
N TYR A 277 -27.74 24.76 -4.17
CA TYR A 277 -26.79 23.74 -4.60
C TYR A 277 -27.36 22.95 -5.79
N VAL A 278 -26.54 22.75 -6.83
CA VAL A 278 -26.91 21.92 -7.98
C VAL A 278 -26.62 20.47 -7.65
N ASN A 279 -27.67 19.66 -7.42
CA ASN A 279 -27.53 18.26 -7.07
C ASN A 279 -26.68 17.46 -8.09
N GLY A 280 -25.77 16.64 -7.56
CA GLY A 280 -24.85 15.84 -8.37
C GLY A 280 -23.73 16.62 -9.06
N SER A 281 -23.55 17.91 -8.74
CA SER A 281 -22.46 18.73 -9.32
C SER A 281 -21.13 18.63 -8.59
N ALA A 282 -21.14 18.11 -7.35
CA ALA A 282 -19.98 18.11 -6.51
C ALA A 282 -18.97 17.01 -6.89
N VAL A 283 -17.69 17.37 -6.87
CA VAL A 283 -16.55 16.46 -7.09
C VAL A 283 -15.46 16.79 -6.06
N PRO A 284 -15.08 15.85 -5.16
CA PRO A 284 -15.74 14.55 -4.94
C PRO A 284 -17.19 14.70 -4.43
N THR A 285 -17.94 13.60 -4.45
CA THR A 285 -19.31 13.58 -3.91
C THR A 285 -19.27 13.82 -2.39
N PRO A 286 -20.12 14.70 -1.83
CA PRO A 286 -20.16 14.93 -0.39
C PRO A 286 -20.69 13.70 0.35
N ASN A 287 -20.09 13.38 1.49
CA ASN A 287 -20.58 12.34 2.40
C ASN A 287 -21.94 12.72 3.00
N GLN A 288 -22.20 14.02 3.18
CA GLN A 288 -23.48 14.52 3.68
C GLN A 288 -23.93 15.80 2.97
N ILE A 289 -25.22 15.85 2.65
CA ILE A 289 -25.92 17.02 2.11
C ILE A 289 -27.15 17.27 2.99
N LYS A 290 -27.26 18.46 3.57
CA LYS A 290 -28.36 18.82 4.45
C LYS A 290 -28.97 20.15 4.06
N HIS A 291 -30.26 20.14 3.76
CA HIS A 291 -31.06 21.35 3.51
C HIS A 291 -31.73 21.80 4.81
N ASN A 292 -31.38 22.99 5.29
CA ASN A 292 -31.87 23.53 6.56
C ASN A 292 -33.20 24.28 6.39
N GLY A 293 -34.00 24.33 7.45
CA GLY A 293 -35.28 25.06 7.45
C GLY A 293 -35.15 26.59 7.34
N ASP A 294 -33.93 27.14 7.47
CA ASP A 294 -33.62 28.56 7.25
C ASP A 294 -33.28 28.88 5.78
N GLY A 295 -33.30 27.87 4.90
CA GLY A 295 -32.97 27.97 3.48
C GLY A 295 -31.48 27.72 3.17
N THR A 296 -30.61 27.58 4.17
CA THR A 296 -29.19 27.26 3.92
C THR A 296 -28.99 25.80 3.53
N THR A 297 -27.91 25.50 2.82
CA THR A 297 -27.49 24.12 2.50
C THR A 297 -26.11 23.86 3.07
N GLU A 298 -25.96 22.75 3.79
CA GLU A 298 -24.69 22.29 4.37
C GLU A 298 -24.17 21.09 3.57
N LEU A 299 -22.92 21.17 3.14
CA LEU A 299 -22.19 20.09 2.47
C LEU A 299 -21.01 19.68 3.36
N ARG A 300 -20.78 18.38 3.51
CA ARG A 300 -19.66 17.83 4.27
C ARG A 300 -18.93 16.77 3.46
N TRP A 301 -17.60 16.90 3.38
CA TRP A 301 -16.69 15.92 2.80
C TRP A 301 -15.71 15.48 3.88
N SER A 302 -15.55 14.18 4.05
CA SER A 302 -14.62 13.56 5.00
C SER A 302 -13.43 13.00 4.21
N PHE A 303 -12.23 13.35 4.64
CA PHE A 303 -10.95 12.99 4.02
C PHE A 303 -10.06 12.17 4.96
N GLY A 304 -10.45 11.94 6.22
CA GLY A 304 -9.70 11.12 7.16
C GLY A 304 -8.35 11.74 7.55
N GLY A 305 -7.23 11.09 7.21
CA GLY A 305 -5.89 11.61 7.49
C GLY A 305 -5.55 12.85 6.68
N LEU A 306 -4.90 13.85 7.29
CA LEU A 306 -4.36 15.01 6.58
C LEU A 306 -2.84 14.86 6.48
N GLU A 307 -2.27 14.84 5.28
CA GLU A 307 -0.85 14.58 5.05
C GLU A 307 -0.02 15.84 4.77
N ALA A 308 1.27 15.79 5.10
CA ALA A 308 2.21 16.85 4.79
C ALA A 308 2.37 17.04 3.27
N GLY A 309 2.13 18.27 2.80
CA GLY A 309 2.20 18.60 1.37
C GLY A 309 0.96 18.25 0.56
N GLU A 310 -0.05 17.63 1.18
CA GLU A 310 -1.31 17.28 0.54
C GLU A 310 -2.05 18.50 -0.04
N HIS A 311 -2.79 18.26 -1.13
CA HIS A 311 -3.62 19.27 -1.78
C HIS A 311 -5.02 18.72 -2.03
N ILE A 312 -5.98 19.19 -1.24
CA ILE A 312 -7.39 18.81 -1.34
C ILE A 312 -8.13 19.85 -2.19
N THR A 313 -8.83 19.41 -3.22
CA THR A 313 -9.71 20.27 -4.03
C THR A 313 -11.12 19.70 -4.08
N VAL A 314 -12.09 20.51 -3.66
CA VAL A 314 -13.52 20.23 -3.79
C VAL A 314 -14.16 21.22 -4.76
N ARG A 315 -14.98 20.74 -5.69
CA ARG A 315 -15.72 21.57 -6.64
C ARG A 315 -17.20 21.28 -6.53
N TYR A 316 -18.06 22.28 -6.70
CA TYR A 316 -19.52 22.12 -6.80
C TYR A 316 -20.14 23.30 -7.53
N ARG A 317 -21.39 23.18 -7.99
CA ARG A 317 -22.11 24.28 -8.66
C ARG A 317 -23.23 24.85 -7.80
N ILE A 318 -23.41 26.15 -7.90
CA ILE A 318 -24.52 26.90 -7.30
C ILE A 318 -25.30 27.67 -8.37
N SER A 319 -26.59 27.87 -8.13
CA SER A 319 -27.45 28.77 -8.90
C SER A 319 -28.09 29.81 -7.98
N PRO A 320 -28.14 31.10 -8.37
CA PRO A 320 -28.71 32.16 -7.54
C PRO A 320 -30.25 32.15 -7.59
N ASP A 321 -30.90 32.49 -6.47
CA ASP A 321 -32.35 32.72 -6.41
C ASP A 321 -32.74 34.17 -6.77
N ASP A 322 -31.85 35.12 -6.50
CA ASP A 322 -32.05 36.54 -6.78
C ASP A 322 -30.82 37.17 -7.44
N SER A 323 -31.04 38.31 -8.10
CA SER A 323 -30.02 39.14 -8.70
C SER A 323 -29.38 40.09 -7.69
N GLY A 324 -28.14 40.50 -7.95
CA GLY A 324 -27.41 41.39 -7.06
C GLY A 324 -25.90 41.31 -7.30
N ASN A 325 -25.21 42.41 -7.01
CA ASN A 325 -23.75 42.47 -7.10
C ASN A 325 -23.11 42.01 -5.79
N ASP A 326 -21.92 41.42 -5.90
CA ASP A 326 -21.07 40.98 -4.79
C ASP A 326 -21.83 40.13 -3.74
N GLN A 327 -22.73 39.26 -4.21
CA GLN A 327 -23.53 38.42 -3.32
C GLN A 327 -22.64 37.38 -2.66
N LYS A 328 -22.52 37.48 -1.33
CA LYS A 328 -21.76 36.53 -0.51
C LYS A 328 -22.36 35.13 -0.59
N ILE A 329 -21.59 34.14 -1.04
CA ILE A 329 -22.08 32.75 -1.22
C ILE A 329 -22.08 31.92 0.06
N ALA A 330 -21.22 32.27 1.03
CA ALA A 330 -21.22 31.74 2.40
C ALA A 330 -20.99 32.89 3.39
N VAL A 331 -21.13 32.63 4.69
CA VAL A 331 -20.76 33.60 5.73
C VAL A 331 -19.39 33.21 6.29
N TYR A 332 -18.38 34.08 6.20
CA TYR A 332 -17.12 33.83 6.90
C TYR A 332 -17.31 33.96 8.42
N PRO A 333 -16.80 33.02 9.26
CA PRO A 333 -15.95 31.86 8.94
C PRO A 333 -16.69 30.50 8.93
N ASP A 334 -17.99 30.46 8.60
CA ASP A 334 -18.85 29.27 8.75
C ASP A 334 -18.41 28.07 7.89
N SER A 335 -17.73 28.31 6.77
CA SER A 335 -17.13 27.25 5.94
C SER A 335 -15.64 27.10 6.26
N ALA A 336 -15.19 25.87 6.49
CA ALA A 336 -13.81 25.58 6.89
C ALA A 336 -13.38 24.16 6.54
N ILE A 337 -12.06 23.93 6.49
CA ILE A 337 -11.52 22.60 6.78
C ILE A 337 -11.32 22.47 8.30
N GLN A 338 -11.67 21.32 8.84
CA GLN A 338 -11.63 20.98 10.25
C GLN A 338 -10.89 19.66 10.40
N PHE A 339 -10.07 19.49 11.45
CA PHE A 339 -9.36 18.23 11.71
C PHE A 339 -8.91 18.19 13.17
N ARG A 340 -8.47 17.02 13.66
CA ARG A 340 -7.75 16.88 14.91
C ARG A 340 -6.25 16.92 14.66
N ASP A 341 -5.55 17.82 15.32
CA ASP A 341 -4.08 17.84 15.31
C ASP A 341 -3.49 16.69 16.12
N ARG A 342 -2.16 16.55 16.03
CA ARG A 342 -1.36 15.58 16.78
C ARG A 342 -1.47 15.58 18.30
N TRP A 343 -2.09 16.59 18.89
CA TRP A 343 -2.33 16.64 20.34
C TRP A 343 -3.80 16.31 20.68
N GLY A 344 -4.57 15.80 19.71
CA GLY A 344 -6.02 15.59 19.79
C GLY A 344 -6.82 16.89 19.75
N GLY A 345 -6.15 18.02 19.52
CA GLY A 345 -6.73 19.34 19.51
C GLY A 345 -7.54 19.58 18.23
N TYR A 346 -8.75 20.10 18.38
CA TYR A 346 -9.57 20.45 17.22
C TYR A 346 -9.06 21.72 16.56
N GLN A 347 -8.77 21.62 15.26
CA GLN A 347 -8.30 22.71 14.41
C GLN A 347 -9.36 23.09 13.38
N SER A 348 -9.44 24.38 13.04
CA SER A 348 -10.33 24.86 12.00
C SER A 348 -9.70 26.01 11.22
N TYR A 349 -9.69 25.86 9.90
CA TYR A 349 -9.15 26.83 8.96
C TYR A 349 -10.27 27.26 8.00
N PRO A 350 -10.82 28.47 8.15
CA PRO A 350 -11.96 28.90 7.37
C PRO A 350 -11.58 29.20 5.93
N PHE A 351 -12.47 28.92 4.98
CA PHE A 351 -12.33 29.38 3.61
C PHE A 351 -12.58 30.89 3.53
N PRO A 352 -11.84 31.62 2.70
CA PRO A 352 -12.08 33.05 2.52
C PRO A 352 -13.46 33.33 1.93
N GLN A 353 -13.98 34.52 2.22
CA GLN A 353 -15.27 34.97 1.70
C GLN A 353 -15.28 34.96 0.16
N GLY A 354 -16.26 34.28 -0.42
CA GLY A 354 -16.56 34.34 -1.86
C GLY A 354 -17.75 35.27 -2.13
N GLU A 355 -17.66 36.06 -3.19
CA GLU A 355 -18.70 36.98 -3.66
C GLU A 355 -18.98 36.70 -5.15
N LEU A 356 -20.26 36.68 -5.52
CA LEU A 356 -20.73 36.38 -6.87
C LEU A 356 -21.54 37.56 -7.40
N ASP A 357 -21.21 38.03 -8.60
CA ASP A 357 -22.00 39.01 -9.32
C ASP A 357 -23.11 38.33 -10.12
N VAL A 358 -24.37 38.71 -9.87
CA VAL A 358 -25.54 38.12 -10.53
C VAL A 358 -26.33 39.21 -11.26
N SER A 359 -26.32 39.18 -12.59
CA SER A 359 -27.11 40.07 -13.42
C SER A 359 -28.54 39.57 -13.60
N VAL A 360 -29.50 40.49 -13.64
CA VAL A 360 -30.91 40.20 -13.94
C VAL A 360 -31.04 39.64 -15.37
N LYS A 361 -31.76 38.54 -15.51
CA LYS A 361 -32.21 37.99 -16.80
C LYS A 361 -33.55 37.29 -16.61
N ASP A 362 -34.47 37.46 -17.55
CA ASP A 362 -35.72 36.68 -17.56
C ASP A 362 -35.39 35.25 -17.97
N CYS A 363 -35.69 34.29 -17.10
CA CYS A 363 -35.44 32.86 -17.35
C CYS A 363 -36.59 32.19 -18.12
N SER A 364 -37.54 32.96 -18.64
CA SER A 364 -38.55 32.44 -19.57
C SER A 364 -37.87 31.95 -20.85
N PRO A 365 -38.24 30.77 -21.38
CA PRO A 365 -37.81 30.38 -22.72
C PRO A 365 -38.33 31.42 -23.69
N ASP A 366 -37.43 31.99 -24.50
CA ASP A 366 -37.78 32.89 -25.59
C ASP A 366 -38.88 32.19 -26.41
N LYS A 367 -40.08 32.78 -26.41
CA LYS A 367 -41.05 32.47 -27.44
C LYS A 367 -40.49 33.14 -28.68
N ASP A 368 -39.90 32.33 -29.55
CA ASP A 368 -39.51 32.76 -30.88
C ASP A 368 -40.67 33.55 -31.51
N ASP A 369 -40.30 34.67 -32.12
CA ASP A 369 -41.14 35.59 -32.86
C ASP A 369 -41.81 34.86 -34.04
N ASP A 370 -42.95 34.20 -33.77
CA ASP A 370 -43.94 33.84 -34.79
C ASP A 370 -44.92 35.01 -34.93
N ASP A 371 -44.51 36.09 -35.57
CA ASP A 371 -45.42 37.08 -36.15
C ASP A 371 -44.83 37.62 -37.45
N ASP A 372 -45.74 37.77 -38.44
CA ASP A 372 -45.59 38.36 -39.78
C ASP A 372 -45.02 37.46 -40.90
N ASN A 373 -45.91 36.71 -41.57
CA ASN A 373 -46.59 37.21 -42.78
C ASN A 373 -47.46 36.12 -43.44
N ASP A 374 -48.77 36.22 -43.23
CA ASP A 374 -49.77 35.84 -44.22
C ASP A 374 -49.96 37.07 -45.14
N ASP A 375 -49.73 36.90 -46.44
CA ASP A 375 -50.52 37.59 -47.47
C ASP A 375 -50.50 36.72 -48.74
N ASP A 376 -51.72 36.32 -49.10
CA ASP A 376 -52.11 35.56 -50.29
C ASP A 376 -51.71 36.26 -51.60
N ASP A 377 -51.44 35.47 -52.66
CA ASP A 377 -52.15 35.65 -53.93
C ASP A 377 -51.90 34.48 -54.90
N ASP A 378 -53.02 33.93 -55.37
CA ASP A 378 -53.18 32.98 -56.47
C ASP A 378 -52.55 33.50 -57.78
N ASP A 379 -51.99 32.60 -58.59
CA ASP A 379 -52.40 32.48 -60.00
C ASP A 379 -51.86 31.21 -60.68
N ASN A 380 -52.79 30.48 -61.30
CA ASN A 380 -52.56 29.45 -62.31
C ASN A 380 -51.84 30.02 -63.54
N ASP A 381 -50.90 29.28 -64.13
CA ASP A 381 -50.97 29.03 -65.58
C ASP A 381 -50.26 27.74 -66.02
N ASN A 382 -50.91 27.08 -66.98
CA ASN A 382 -50.44 25.91 -67.72
C ASN A 382 -49.26 26.25 -68.64
N GLY A 383 -48.50 25.23 -69.05
CA GLY A 383 -47.88 25.24 -70.38
C GLY A 383 -46.56 24.47 -70.49
N ASP A 384 -46.69 23.19 -70.81
CA ASP A 384 -46.01 22.48 -71.90
C ASP A 384 -44.48 22.64 -72.15
N ASN A 385 -43.87 21.45 -72.18
CA ASN A 385 -43.02 20.91 -73.26
C ASN A 385 -41.49 20.86 -73.11
N ASP A 386 -41.06 19.58 -73.06
CA ASP A 386 -40.13 18.93 -73.99
C ASP A 386 -38.64 18.84 -73.63
N ASP A 387 -38.28 17.57 -73.39
CA ASP A 387 -37.27 16.79 -74.12
C ASP A 387 -35.87 16.54 -73.49
N ASP A 388 -35.66 15.23 -73.35
CA ASP A 388 -34.43 14.44 -73.51
C ASP A 388 -33.34 14.59 -72.41
N ASN A 389 -32.71 13.53 -71.91
CA ASN A 389 -32.41 12.26 -72.54
C ASN A 389 -31.97 11.22 -71.50
N ASP A 390 -32.46 9.99 -71.71
CA ASP A 390 -31.91 8.65 -71.43
C ASP A 390 -30.63 8.48 -70.60
N GLY A 391 -30.65 7.45 -69.75
CA GLY A 391 -29.41 6.80 -69.33
C GLY A 391 -29.47 5.85 -68.15
N ASP A 392 -30.39 4.89 -68.22
CA ASP A 392 -30.52 3.63 -67.47
C ASP A 392 -29.30 3.06 -66.70
N ASP A 393 -29.69 2.45 -65.57
CA ASP A 393 -29.33 1.11 -65.11
C ASP A 393 -28.16 0.88 -64.13
N ASN A 394 -28.61 0.74 -62.87
CA ASN A 394 -28.72 -0.53 -62.14
C ASN A 394 -27.46 -1.16 -61.50
N ASP A 395 -27.60 -1.21 -60.17
CA ASP A 395 -27.67 -2.43 -59.37
C ASP A 395 -26.38 -3.15 -58.96
N ASN A 396 -26.13 -2.96 -57.67
CA ASN A 396 -26.16 -3.97 -56.62
C ASN A 396 -25.11 -5.08 -56.57
N ASP A 397 -24.47 -5.05 -55.40
CA ASP A 397 -24.44 -6.11 -54.40
C ASP A 397 -23.27 -7.12 -54.37
N THR A 398 -22.70 -7.11 -53.16
CA THR A 398 -22.35 -8.26 -52.31
C THR A 398 -21.09 -9.09 -52.61
N GLY A 399 -20.36 -9.36 -51.51
CA GLY A 399 -20.03 -10.74 -51.18
C GLY A 399 -18.55 -11.15 -51.13
N LEU A 400 -18.02 -11.17 -49.91
CA LEU A 400 -17.34 -12.30 -49.26
C LEU A 400 -16.02 -12.92 -49.84
N LEU A 401 -15.00 -12.93 -48.98
CA LEU A 401 -14.01 -13.99 -48.66
C LEU A 401 -13.39 -14.87 -49.78
N SER A 402 -12.05 -14.87 -49.88
CA SER A 402 -11.18 -16.02 -49.53
C SER A 402 -9.77 -15.95 -50.16
N ALA A 403 -8.87 -16.73 -49.60
CA ALA A 403 -7.42 -16.74 -49.74
C ALA A 403 -6.84 -17.35 -51.03
N PHE A 404 -5.53 -17.14 -51.22
CA PHE A 404 -4.46 -17.99 -51.81
C PHE A 404 -3.61 -17.38 -52.94
N GLY A 405 -2.29 -17.53 -52.75
CA GLY A 405 -1.26 -17.67 -53.79
C GLY A 405 -0.57 -16.37 -54.22
N THR A 406 0.69 -16.30 -54.64
CA THR A 406 1.82 -17.23 -54.82
C THR A 406 2.96 -16.36 -55.37
N GLY A 407 4.24 -16.66 -55.09
CA GLY A 407 5.34 -16.11 -55.89
C GLY A 407 6.75 -16.18 -55.30
N GLY A 408 7.43 -17.33 -55.44
CA GLY A 408 8.87 -17.36 -55.77
C GLY A 408 9.05 -17.41 -57.31
N PRO A 409 10.21 -17.81 -57.89
CA PRO A 409 11.47 -18.29 -57.29
C PRO A 409 12.77 -17.77 -57.98
N PHE A 410 13.97 -18.02 -57.42
CA PHE A 410 15.16 -18.54 -58.16
C PHE A 410 16.39 -18.84 -57.25
N PHE A 411 16.89 -20.09 -57.33
CA PHE A 411 18.23 -20.64 -56.95
C PHE A 411 19.12 -20.71 -58.22
N PRO A 412 20.32 -21.36 -58.35
CA PRO A 412 21.14 -22.23 -57.46
C PRO A 412 22.67 -21.87 -57.50
N GLY A 413 23.65 -22.57 -56.91
CA GLY A 413 23.74 -23.90 -56.29
C GLY A 413 25.18 -24.25 -55.83
N ASP A 414 25.27 -25.44 -55.23
CA ASP A 414 26.43 -26.14 -54.65
C ASP A 414 27.48 -26.64 -55.67
N VAL A 415 28.73 -26.86 -55.22
CA VAL A 415 29.53 -28.06 -55.60
C VAL A 415 30.55 -28.45 -54.51
N ALA A 416 30.64 -29.75 -54.26
CA ALA A 416 31.57 -30.47 -53.38
C ALA A 416 32.99 -30.68 -53.97
N GLY A 417 33.94 -31.10 -53.13
CA GLY A 417 35.26 -31.59 -53.56
C GLY A 417 36.08 -32.24 -52.43
N GLU A 418 36.58 -33.44 -52.69
CA GLU A 418 37.07 -34.47 -51.76
C GLU A 418 38.60 -34.72 -51.89
N SER A 419 39.21 -35.28 -50.84
CA SER A 419 40.42 -36.14 -50.78
C SER A 419 41.85 -35.55 -50.81
N THR A 420 42.70 -35.93 -49.84
CA THR A 420 43.75 -36.97 -49.99
C THR A 420 44.52 -37.26 -48.69
N GLN A 421 44.95 -38.54 -48.55
CA GLN A 421 45.65 -39.18 -47.42
C GLN A 421 47.19 -38.98 -47.42
N GLY A 422 47.84 -39.23 -46.27
CA GLY A 422 49.26 -39.62 -46.20
C GLY A 422 49.82 -39.84 -44.77
N TYR A 423 50.22 -41.09 -44.47
CA TYR A 423 50.76 -41.65 -43.22
C TYR A 423 52.22 -41.24 -42.86
N LEU A 424 52.57 -41.12 -41.55
CA LEU A 424 53.62 -41.88 -40.80
C LEU A 424 54.07 -41.22 -39.46
N SER A 425 53.84 -41.97 -38.35
CA SER A 425 54.65 -42.17 -37.13
C SER A 425 55.52 -41.04 -36.51
N SER A 426 55.24 -40.65 -35.25
CA SER A 426 56.05 -41.04 -34.06
C SER A 426 55.74 -40.17 -32.81
N GLY A 427 55.50 -40.85 -31.69
CA GLY A 427 55.86 -40.47 -30.31
C GLY A 427 55.39 -39.14 -29.70
N SER A 428 54.36 -39.19 -28.85
CA SER A 428 54.42 -38.80 -27.42
C SER A 428 53.00 -38.71 -26.85
N GLU A 429 52.68 -39.53 -25.85
CA GLU A 429 51.41 -39.52 -25.11
C GLU A 429 51.17 -38.18 -24.38
N PRO A 430 49.94 -37.64 -24.35
CA PRO A 430 49.54 -36.69 -23.32
C PRO A 430 49.06 -37.47 -22.08
N THR A 431 49.74 -37.25 -20.96
CA THR A 431 49.39 -37.77 -19.64
C THR A 431 47.96 -37.40 -19.27
N SER A 432 47.09 -38.40 -19.20
CA SER A 432 45.74 -38.25 -18.65
C SER A 432 45.80 -38.16 -17.12
N PHE A 433 44.90 -37.35 -16.57
CA PHE A 433 44.61 -37.16 -15.14
C PHE A 433 44.37 -38.48 -14.36
N ILE A 434 44.21 -39.61 -15.06
CA ILE A 434 44.03 -40.96 -14.50
C ILE A 434 45.36 -41.59 -14.03
N GLY A 435 46.52 -41.14 -14.54
CA GLY A 435 47.83 -41.66 -14.12
C GLY A 435 48.24 -41.29 -12.68
N GLY A 436 47.73 -40.18 -12.16
CA GLY A 436 48.02 -39.71 -10.79
C GLY A 436 47.30 -40.50 -9.69
N LEU A 437 46.20 -41.16 -10.01
CA LEU A 437 45.37 -41.90 -9.05
C LEU A 437 45.87 -43.33 -8.79
N LYS A 438 46.71 -43.90 -9.67
CA LYS A 438 47.17 -45.29 -9.55
C LYS A 438 48.39 -45.47 -8.63
N ASN A 439 49.13 -44.40 -8.33
CA ASN A 439 50.33 -44.45 -7.48
C ASN A 439 50.07 -44.20 -5.99
N ILE A 440 48.81 -43.98 -5.57
CA ILE A 440 48.45 -43.74 -4.16
C ILE A 440 47.93 -45.04 -3.48
N PHE A 441 47.59 -46.07 -4.25
CA PHE A 441 46.92 -47.28 -3.72
C PHE A 441 47.79 -48.53 -3.55
N ASN A 442 49.10 -48.47 -3.84
CA ASN A 442 50.00 -49.60 -3.58
C ASN A 442 50.87 -49.38 -2.34
N GLY A 443 50.25 -49.60 -1.18
CA GLY A 443 50.93 -49.94 0.05
C GLY A 443 50.37 -51.26 0.55
N ASP A 444 51.04 -52.37 0.22
CA ASP A 444 50.73 -53.70 0.71
C ASP A 444 50.84 -53.74 2.25
N VAL A 445 49.70 -53.88 2.93
CA VAL A 445 49.63 -54.55 4.22
C VAL A 445 48.34 -55.36 4.26
N ALA A 446 48.50 -56.67 4.43
CA ALA A 446 47.42 -57.63 4.43
C ALA A 446 46.33 -57.30 5.47
N GLY A 447 45.07 -57.22 5.01
CA GLY A 447 43.90 -57.53 5.84
C GLY A 447 43.13 -56.40 6.52
N ALA A 448 43.27 -55.13 6.13
CA ALA A 448 42.37 -54.06 6.58
C ALA A 448 41.90 -53.21 5.38
N GLY A 449 40.60 -52.92 5.31
CA GLY A 449 40.00 -52.16 4.21
C GLY A 449 40.67 -50.80 3.99
N LEU A 450 40.76 -50.39 2.73
CA LEU A 450 41.34 -49.12 2.28
C LEU A 450 40.73 -47.94 3.05
N CYS A 451 41.47 -47.41 4.03
CA CYS A 451 41.10 -46.19 4.74
C CYS A 451 41.64 -44.99 3.95
N VAL A 452 40.79 -44.01 3.67
CA VAL A 452 41.18 -42.77 2.98
C VAL A 452 41.82 -41.80 4.00
N ASP A 453 42.86 -41.06 3.59
CA ASP A 453 43.58 -40.12 4.46
C ASP A 453 42.64 -39.02 5.02
N PRO A 454 42.58 -38.80 6.35
CA PRO A 454 41.74 -37.78 7.00
C PRO A 454 41.93 -36.36 6.49
N ARG A 455 43.09 -36.02 5.90
CA ARG A 455 43.37 -34.71 5.32
C ARG A 455 42.50 -34.42 4.09
N PHE A 456 42.11 -35.47 3.36
CA PHE A 456 41.24 -35.34 2.21
C PHE A 456 39.83 -34.92 2.63
N TRP A 457 39.39 -35.31 3.83
CA TRP A 457 38.10 -34.91 4.39
C TRP A 457 38.05 -33.41 4.74
N TRP A 458 39.09 -32.88 5.39
CA TRP A 458 39.19 -31.44 5.67
C TRP A 458 39.23 -30.61 4.39
N LEU A 459 39.87 -31.12 3.34
CA LEU A 459 39.89 -30.48 2.03
C LEU A 459 38.49 -30.49 1.38
N MET A 460 37.78 -31.62 1.42
CA MET A 460 36.40 -31.71 0.89
C MET A 460 35.43 -30.82 1.68
N PHE A 461 35.57 -30.77 3.01
CA PHE A 461 34.75 -29.89 3.86
C PHE A 461 35.01 -28.42 3.56
N ALA A 462 36.28 -28.01 3.40
CA ALA A 462 36.64 -26.65 3.02
C ALA A 462 36.11 -26.29 1.63
N VAL A 463 36.23 -27.19 0.66
CA VAL A 463 35.68 -27.01 -0.70
C VAL A 463 34.16 -26.88 -0.65
N GLN A 464 33.47 -27.71 0.14
CA GLN A 464 32.02 -27.64 0.29
C GLN A 464 31.58 -26.34 0.97
N ALA A 465 32.30 -25.87 1.99
CA ALA A 465 32.02 -24.60 2.66
C ALA A 465 32.20 -23.40 1.72
N ILE A 466 33.24 -23.41 0.87
CA ILE A 466 33.47 -22.37 -0.14
C ILE A 466 32.37 -22.40 -1.22
N LEU A 467 31.98 -23.59 -1.70
CA LEU A 467 30.86 -23.75 -2.63
C LEU A 467 29.56 -23.19 -2.04
N HIS A 468 29.28 -23.45 -0.76
CA HIS A 468 28.12 -22.87 -0.07
C HIS A 468 28.20 -21.35 -0.02
N ALA A 469 29.34 -20.77 0.37
CA ALA A 469 29.50 -19.32 0.44
C ALA A 469 29.31 -18.64 -0.93
N ILE A 470 29.84 -19.24 -2.00
CA ILE A 470 29.69 -18.75 -3.37
C ILE A 470 28.22 -18.85 -3.81
N ILE A 471 27.55 -19.97 -3.55
CA ILE A 471 26.14 -20.15 -3.92
C ILE A 471 25.22 -19.21 -3.12
N TYR A 472 25.49 -18.99 -1.83
CA TYR A 472 24.77 -18.01 -1.01
C TYR A 472 24.96 -16.58 -1.52
N MET A 473 26.13 -16.24 -2.08
CA MET A 473 26.36 -14.95 -2.72
C MET A 473 25.66 -14.81 -4.09
N ILE A 474 25.36 -15.91 -4.77
CA ILE A 474 24.72 -15.92 -6.10
C ILE A 474 23.18 -16.05 -6.01
N LEU A 475 22.65 -16.50 -4.86
CA LEU A 475 21.21 -16.52 -4.55
C LEU A 475 20.68 -15.09 -4.36
N ASP A 476 20.48 -14.40 -5.48
CA ASP A 476 19.83 -13.08 -5.54
C ASP A 476 18.29 -13.21 -5.60
N ARG A 477 17.58 -12.11 -5.33
CA ARG A 477 16.11 -11.99 -5.11
C ARG A 477 15.24 -12.75 -6.13
N LYS A 478 15.72 -12.98 -7.35
CA LYS A 478 15.00 -13.66 -8.44
C LYS A 478 14.80 -15.18 -8.30
N PHE A 479 15.36 -15.84 -7.28
CA PHE A 479 15.26 -17.31 -7.13
C PHE A 479 14.68 -17.79 -5.78
N VAL A 480 13.98 -16.91 -5.06
CA VAL A 480 13.41 -17.18 -3.73
C VAL A 480 12.45 -18.38 -3.74
N SER A 481 11.62 -18.54 -4.78
CA SER A 481 10.66 -19.65 -4.93
C SER A 481 11.29 -21.04 -5.02
N LYS A 482 12.61 -21.15 -5.23
CA LYS A 482 13.34 -22.44 -5.27
C LYS A 482 14.16 -22.73 -4.01
N ARG A 483 14.06 -21.88 -2.97
CA ARG A 483 14.80 -22.04 -1.71
C ARG A 483 14.47 -23.36 -1.01
N LYS A 484 13.20 -23.75 -0.91
CA LYS A 484 12.78 -25.02 -0.28
C LYS A 484 13.41 -26.23 -1.01
N LEU A 485 13.39 -26.25 -2.35
CA LEU A 485 14.02 -27.31 -3.17
C LEU A 485 15.57 -27.33 -3.02
N PHE A 486 16.18 -26.16 -2.91
CA PHE A 486 17.62 -26.02 -2.67
C PHE A 486 18.04 -26.56 -1.29
N TYR A 487 17.33 -26.17 -0.22
CA TYR A 487 17.61 -26.66 1.14
C TYR A 487 17.40 -28.17 1.26
N VAL A 488 16.34 -28.72 0.65
CA VAL A 488 16.12 -30.17 0.58
C VAL A 488 17.25 -30.87 -0.18
N GLY A 489 17.72 -30.28 -1.29
CA GLY A 489 18.89 -30.78 -2.03
C GLY A 489 20.18 -30.78 -1.18
N GLN A 490 20.40 -29.75 -0.36
CA GLN A 490 21.55 -29.65 0.54
C GLN A 490 21.50 -30.69 1.67
N ILE A 491 20.33 -30.92 2.26
CA ILE A 491 20.14 -31.95 3.28
C ILE A 491 20.43 -33.34 2.68
N LEU A 492 19.91 -33.62 1.48
CA LEU A 492 20.17 -34.88 0.77
C LEU A 492 21.66 -35.06 0.45
N LEU A 493 22.32 -34.03 -0.07
CA LEU A 493 23.76 -34.09 -0.40
C LEU A 493 24.60 -34.31 0.87
N THR A 494 24.26 -33.64 1.97
CA THR A 494 24.93 -33.78 3.26
C THR A 494 24.71 -35.18 3.85
N ALA A 495 23.48 -35.72 3.76
CA ALA A 495 23.19 -37.08 4.18
C ALA A 495 23.95 -38.12 3.34
N LEU A 496 24.07 -37.90 2.03
CA LEU A 496 24.84 -38.77 1.14
C LEU A 496 26.34 -38.73 1.47
N ALA A 497 26.88 -37.55 1.77
CA ALA A 497 28.25 -37.36 2.21
C ALA A 497 28.52 -38.04 3.56
N MET A 498 27.59 -37.91 4.53
CA MET A 498 27.66 -38.60 5.82
C MET A 498 27.58 -40.13 5.67
N TYR A 499 26.70 -40.63 4.79
CA TYR A 499 26.62 -42.05 4.48
C TYR A 499 27.91 -42.58 3.85
N TRP A 500 28.47 -41.83 2.90
CA TRP A 500 29.73 -42.21 2.25
C TRP A 500 30.91 -42.19 3.22
N PHE A 501 30.93 -41.21 4.14
CA PHE A 501 31.88 -41.11 5.25
C PHE A 501 31.80 -42.33 6.18
N TRP A 502 30.60 -42.69 6.65
CA TRP A 502 30.40 -43.88 7.49
C TRP A 502 30.80 -45.18 6.81
N LYS A 503 30.64 -45.26 5.49
CA LYS A 503 30.97 -46.46 4.72
C LYS A 503 32.47 -46.64 4.46
N HIS A 504 33.27 -45.56 4.48
CA HIS A 504 34.68 -45.60 4.04
C HIS A 504 35.70 -45.08 5.07
N TYR A 505 35.28 -44.60 6.25
CA TYR A 505 36.19 -44.10 7.30
C TYR A 505 36.09 -44.91 8.61
N CYS A 506 37.25 -45.17 9.22
CA CYS A 506 37.45 -45.70 10.58
C CYS A 506 38.61 -44.88 11.19
N PRO A 507 38.63 -44.42 12.47
CA PRO A 507 37.81 -44.80 13.63
C PRO A 507 37.19 -43.60 14.43
N LEU A 508 36.44 -43.93 15.50
CA LEU A 508 35.70 -43.08 16.46
C LEU A 508 36.36 -41.79 17.01
N TRP A 509 37.67 -41.58 16.83
CA TRP A 509 38.37 -40.45 17.43
C TRP A 509 38.03 -39.10 16.78
N ASP A 510 37.81 -39.06 15.46
CA ASP A 510 37.47 -37.81 14.76
C ASP A 510 36.03 -37.35 15.05
N VAL A 511 35.13 -38.30 15.32
CA VAL A 511 33.75 -38.00 15.76
C VAL A 511 33.75 -37.37 17.14
N LEU A 512 34.60 -37.85 18.06
CA LEU A 512 34.76 -37.26 19.39
C LEU A 512 35.36 -35.85 19.31
N VAL A 513 36.36 -35.63 18.46
CA VAL A 513 36.96 -34.30 18.26
C VAL A 513 35.95 -33.33 17.64
N ALA A 514 35.17 -33.77 16.66
CA ALA A 514 34.10 -32.97 16.06
C ALA A 514 32.99 -32.61 17.07
N MET A 515 32.58 -33.56 17.92
CA MET A 515 31.62 -33.27 18.99
C MET A 515 32.17 -32.31 20.03
N ILE A 516 33.45 -32.40 20.41
CA ILE A 516 34.09 -31.48 21.35
C ILE A 516 34.20 -30.07 20.76
N ILE A 517 34.57 -29.93 19.48
CA ILE A 517 34.63 -28.62 18.81
C ILE A 517 33.23 -28.02 18.69
N GLY A 518 32.22 -28.82 18.33
CA GLY A 518 30.83 -28.40 18.31
C GLY A 518 30.37 -27.90 19.68
N TRP A 519 30.64 -28.66 20.75
CA TRP A 519 30.25 -28.29 22.11
C TRP A 519 30.96 -27.03 22.62
N LEU A 520 32.23 -26.83 22.27
CA LEU A 520 32.99 -25.61 22.58
C LEU A 520 32.46 -24.38 21.82
N ALA A 521 32.05 -24.56 20.55
CA ALA A 521 31.42 -23.49 19.77
C ALA A 521 30.08 -23.07 20.36
N THR A 522 29.22 -24.02 20.76
CA THR A 522 27.94 -23.74 21.43
C THR A 522 28.12 -23.15 22.83
N GLY A 523 29.16 -23.58 23.56
CA GLY A 523 29.51 -23.00 24.86
C GLY A 523 29.99 -21.56 24.77
N LEU A 524 30.69 -21.18 23.70
CA LEU A 524 31.16 -19.81 23.47
C LEU A 524 30.04 -18.84 23.05
N THR A 525 29.02 -19.31 22.31
CA THR A 525 27.81 -18.52 22.01
C THR A 525 26.95 -18.30 23.25
N ILE A 526 26.78 -19.30 24.12
CA ILE A 526 26.06 -19.14 25.40
C ILE A 526 26.80 -18.19 26.36
N ARG A 527 28.15 -18.19 26.35
CA ARG A 527 28.95 -17.32 27.21
C ARG A 527 29.03 -15.87 26.73
N LYS A 528 28.83 -15.61 25.42
CA LYS A 528 28.58 -14.27 24.88
C LYS A 528 27.14 -13.79 25.18
N GLY A 529 26.15 -14.68 25.08
CA GLY A 529 24.76 -14.39 25.48
C GLY A 529 24.64 -13.96 26.95
N LYS A 530 25.29 -14.67 27.88
CA LYS A 530 25.30 -14.30 29.31
C LYS A 530 26.08 -13.02 29.64
N ARG A 531 26.95 -12.52 28.76
CA ARG A 531 27.64 -11.23 28.95
C ARG A 531 26.86 -10.03 28.43
N LEU A 532 25.88 -10.26 27.55
CA LEU A 532 24.94 -9.22 27.09
C LEU A 532 23.74 -9.05 28.05
N VAL A 533 23.45 -10.06 28.87
CA VAL A 533 22.37 -10.03 29.88
C VAL A 533 22.82 -9.44 31.23
N ALA A 534 24.12 -9.20 31.45
CA ALA A 534 24.66 -8.78 32.74
C ALA A 534 24.82 -7.25 32.91
N THR A 535 24.07 -6.44 32.17
CA THR A 535 24.05 -4.96 32.32
C THR A 535 22.82 -4.40 33.02
N ASP A 536 21.92 -5.22 33.56
CA ASP A 536 20.83 -4.69 34.39
C ASP A 536 20.51 -5.59 35.61
N PRO A 537 20.95 -5.23 36.83
CA PRO A 537 20.80 -6.05 38.03
C PRO A 537 19.63 -5.60 38.92
N GLU A 538 18.40 -5.52 38.41
CA GLU A 538 17.22 -5.22 39.27
C GLU A 538 15.96 -6.07 39.05
N GLN A 539 16.03 -7.25 38.45
CA GLN A 539 14.86 -8.15 38.35
C GLN A 539 15.23 -9.64 38.53
N LEU A 540 15.81 -9.98 39.69
CA LEU A 540 15.98 -11.38 40.13
C LEU A 540 15.35 -11.56 41.52
N GLY A 541 14.02 -11.49 41.54
CA GLY A 541 13.18 -11.96 42.63
C GLY A 541 11.85 -12.40 42.02
N LEU A 542 11.32 -13.53 42.48
CA LEU A 542 10.06 -14.17 42.04
C LEU A 542 10.21 -15.26 40.95
N LEU A 543 10.96 -16.31 41.28
CA LEU A 543 10.57 -17.68 40.96
C LEU A 543 10.66 -18.50 42.25
N ASP A 544 9.56 -18.50 43.00
CA ASP A 544 9.20 -19.54 43.97
C ASP A 544 7.66 -19.51 44.11
N ASN A 545 6.99 -20.24 43.21
CA ASN A 545 5.79 -21.05 43.44
C ASN A 545 5.29 -21.66 42.13
#